data_AF-A0A2H3BUB6-F1
#
_entry.id   AF-A0A2H3BUB6-F1
#
_cell.length_a   1.000
_cell.length_b   1.000
_cell.length_c   1.000
_cell.angle_alpha   90.00
_cell.angle_beta   90.00
_cell.angle_gamma   90.00
#
_symmetry.space_group_name_H-M   'P 1'
#
loop_
_entity.id
_entity.type
_entity.pdbx_description
1 polymer ?
#
loop_
_entity_poly.entity_id
_entity_poly.type
_entity_poly.pdbx_seq_one_letter_code
_entity_poly.pdbx_strand_id
1 'polypeptide(L)'
;MPPVYLELPKMQQALSHSEEWNAQWERLGNSGVLTPQFCLVDLVGSRDPSRYDMLAREYATLLTFTLAIQRKIGGLPGNNLESKWLESTPSIRKSHVLVALSEVCSAARNIHDARRFAGDILTLDNLGNDGRVFIDLLKAIMPRTPPESLTTPTYIPNPAWDSFWASKEQSNMTQMEKWGLSYAQILRTELIYLVVLYTSLSFLGKERPKIPVTHPRGGGDASNDPQRLQFQKENRRQLCGPSLAKEVTREDKAAAKERQRQRCAYCTHCSRPEQDDEKFPHCGKCWNTLQRDVPYCSRECQTADYKPLHKAICGKALDLDTAVSFAMNGITGA
;
A
#
# COMPACT_ATOMS: atom_id res chain seq x y z
N MET A 1 -16.67 -20.11 15.88
CA MET A 1 -17.55 -18.94 15.70
C MET A 1 -17.64 -18.64 14.22
N PRO A 2 -18.82 -18.30 13.67
CA PRO A 2 -18.90 -17.80 12.30
C PRO A 2 -18.04 -16.53 12.15
N PRO A 3 -17.39 -16.29 11.00
CA PRO A 3 -16.60 -15.10 10.79
C PRO A 3 -17.51 -13.87 10.90
N VAL A 4 -17.18 -12.97 11.84
CA VAL A 4 -17.84 -11.66 11.93
C VAL A 4 -17.42 -10.87 10.69
N TYR A 5 -18.36 -10.68 9.76
CA TYR A 5 -18.13 -9.86 8.58
C TYR A 5 -18.03 -8.39 9.03
N LEU A 6 -16.84 -7.80 8.86
CA LEU A 6 -16.60 -6.40 9.15
C LEU A 6 -16.66 -5.60 7.86
N GLU A 7 -17.65 -4.73 7.73
CA GLU A 7 -17.73 -3.81 6.59
C GLU A 7 -16.73 -2.66 6.81
N LEU A 8 -15.70 -2.61 5.95
CA LEU A 8 -14.73 -1.50 5.95
C LEU A 8 -15.34 -0.26 5.25
N PRO A 9 -14.89 0.96 5.61
CA PRO A 9 -15.28 2.17 4.89
C PRO A 9 -15.04 2.04 3.39
N LYS A 10 -15.92 2.62 2.57
CA LYS A 10 -15.85 2.42 1.11
C LYS A 10 -14.71 3.25 0.53
N MET A 11 -13.71 2.59 -0.04
CA MET A 11 -12.56 3.23 -0.72
C MET A 11 -12.99 4.27 -1.77
N GLN A 12 -14.13 4.08 -2.45
CA GLN A 12 -14.68 4.99 -3.45
C GLN A 12 -15.02 6.37 -2.88
N GLN A 13 -15.35 6.44 -1.59
CA GLN A 13 -15.72 7.67 -0.91
C GLN A 13 -14.49 8.43 -0.40
N ALA A 14 -13.30 7.83 -0.43
CA ALA A 14 -12.09 8.42 0.12
C ALA A 14 -11.81 9.82 -0.44
N LEU A 15 -11.99 10.04 -1.74
CA LEU A 15 -11.77 11.35 -2.38
C LEU A 15 -13.01 12.26 -2.33
N SER A 16 -14.19 11.73 -2.65
CA SER A 16 -15.39 12.55 -2.84
C SER A 16 -16.08 12.93 -1.52
N HIS A 17 -15.87 12.15 -0.46
CA HIS A 17 -16.45 12.35 0.88
C HIS A 17 -15.38 12.11 1.95
N SER A 18 -14.21 12.74 1.78
CA SER A 18 -13.00 12.43 2.57
C SER A 18 -13.20 12.56 4.08
N GLU A 19 -13.91 13.59 4.54
CA GLU A 19 -14.19 13.81 5.96
C GLU A 19 -15.03 12.69 6.56
N GLU A 20 -16.14 12.34 5.91
CA GLU A 20 -17.03 11.27 6.37
C GLU A 20 -16.33 9.91 6.32
N TRP A 21 -15.63 9.62 5.21
CA TRP A 21 -14.85 8.39 5.04
C TRP A 21 -13.77 8.26 6.12
N ASN A 22 -13.07 9.35 6.44
CA ASN A 22 -12.07 9.35 7.51
C ASN A 22 -12.70 9.13 8.88
N ALA A 23 -13.81 9.81 9.17
CA ALA A 23 -14.53 9.64 10.43
C ALA A 23 -15.04 8.20 10.62
N GLN A 24 -15.45 7.52 9.55
CA GLN A 24 -15.79 6.09 9.60
C GLN A 24 -14.58 5.23 10.00
N TRP A 25 -13.40 5.48 9.41
CA TRP A 25 -12.16 4.79 9.78
C TRP A 25 -11.76 5.02 11.24
N GLU A 26 -11.84 6.26 11.73
CA GLU A 26 -11.48 6.58 13.12
C GLU A 26 -12.47 5.96 14.12
N ARG A 27 -13.79 5.98 13.82
CA ARG A 27 -14.78 5.25 14.63
C ARG A 27 -14.47 3.75 14.67
N LEU A 28 -14.09 3.17 13.54
CA LEU A 28 -13.76 1.76 13.46
C LEU A 28 -12.48 1.43 14.25
N GLY A 29 -11.44 2.26 14.17
CA GLY A 29 -10.23 2.13 14.99
C GLY A 29 -10.54 2.20 16.49
N ASN A 30 -11.40 3.13 16.89
CA ASN A 30 -11.79 3.33 18.30
C ASN A 30 -12.76 2.28 18.85
N SER A 31 -13.38 1.47 17.98
CA SER A 31 -14.32 0.42 18.39
C SER A 31 -13.67 -0.77 19.10
N GLY A 32 -12.35 -0.92 19.01
CA GLY A 32 -11.62 -2.07 19.51
C GLY A 32 -11.79 -3.35 18.67
N VAL A 33 -12.59 -3.31 17.59
CA VAL A 33 -12.83 -4.47 16.72
C VAL A 33 -11.59 -4.81 15.88
N LEU A 34 -10.82 -3.80 15.47
CA LEU A 34 -9.61 -3.94 14.64
C LEU A 34 -8.39 -4.38 15.45
N THR A 35 -8.51 -5.51 16.14
CA THR A 35 -7.34 -6.11 16.83
C THR A 35 -6.33 -6.64 15.80
N PRO A 36 -5.02 -6.66 16.12
CA PRO A 36 -4.01 -7.27 15.25
C PRO A 36 -4.34 -8.72 14.88
N GLN A 37 -4.86 -9.52 15.82
CA GLN A 37 -5.27 -10.90 15.59
C GLN A 37 -6.44 -11.01 14.61
N PHE A 38 -7.48 -10.17 14.75
CA PHE A 38 -8.60 -10.15 13.79
C PHE A 38 -8.10 -9.81 12.39
N CYS A 39 -7.29 -8.76 12.28
CA CYS A 39 -6.78 -8.29 11.00
C CYS A 39 -5.88 -9.34 10.31
N LEU A 40 -5.08 -10.08 11.07
CA LEU A 40 -4.28 -11.19 10.55
C LEU A 40 -5.15 -12.33 10.03
N VAL A 41 -6.17 -12.75 10.81
CA VAL A 41 -7.07 -13.85 10.41
C VAL A 41 -7.81 -13.50 9.12
N ASP A 42 -8.31 -12.28 8.99
CA ASP A 42 -8.97 -11.81 7.77
C ASP A 42 -8.00 -11.78 6.57
N LEU A 43 -6.77 -11.27 6.78
CA LEU A 43 -5.75 -11.23 5.74
C LEU A 43 -5.33 -12.65 5.29
N VAL A 44 -5.13 -13.57 6.22
CA VAL A 44 -4.71 -14.96 5.93
C VAL A 44 -5.87 -15.76 5.33
N GLY A 45 -7.06 -15.65 5.91
CA GLY A 45 -8.24 -16.42 5.50
C GLY A 45 -8.78 -16.05 4.12
N SER A 46 -8.49 -14.84 3.63
CA SER A 46 -8.88 -14.38 2.28
C SER A 46 -7.94 -14.82 1.17
N ARG A 47 -6.82 -15.50 1.49
CA ARG A 47 -5.76 -15.81 0.54
C ARG A 47 -5.71 -17.30 0.21
N ASP A 48 -5.43 -17.60 -1.05
CA ASP A 48 -5.29 -18.95 -1.56
C ASP A 48 -3.84 -19.44 -1.31
N PRO A 49 -3.63 -20.48 -0.48
CA PRO A 49 -2.30 -21.03 -0.23
C PRO A 49 -1.62 -21.57 -1.49
N SER A 50 -2.35 -21.92 -2.55
CA SER A 50 -1.73 -22.36 -3.81
C SER A 50 -0.96 -21.25 -4.54
N ARG A 51 -1.10 -19.98 -4.10
CA ARG A 51 -0.52 -18.79 -4.72
C ARG A 51 0.62 -18.16 -3.91
N TYR A 52 1.29 -18.94 -3.03
CA TYR A 52 2.41 -18.44 -2.21
C TYR A 52 3.47 -17.68 -3.01
N ASP A 53 3.76 -18.10 -4.23
CA ASP A 53 4.78 -17.48 -5.06
C ASP A 53 4.42 -16.04 -5.48
N MET A 54 3.15 -15.80 -5.76
CA MET A 54 2.61 -14.48 -6.06
C MET A 54 2.62 -13.61 -4.80
N LEU A 55 2.23 -14.18 -3.67
CA LEU A 55 2.22 -13.50 -2.37
C LEU A 55 3.63 -13.06 -1.93
N ALA A 56 4.64 -13.91 -2.16
CA ALA A 56 6.03 -13.59 -1.91
C ALA A 56 6.51 -12.46 -2.84
N ARG A 57 6.13 -12.49 -4.13
CA ARG A 57 6.44 -11.41 -5.09
C ARG A 57 5.77 -10.09 -4.72
N GLU A 58 4.49 -10.12 -4.32
CA GLU A 58 3.78 -8.94 -3.83
C GLU A 58 4.55 -8.32 -2.66
N TYR A 59 4.93 -9.13 -1.66
CA TYR A 59 5.74 -8.68 -0.53
C TYR A 59 7.06 -8.02 -0.96
N ALA A 60 7.84 -8.67 -1.83
CA ALA A 60 9.11 -8.12 -2.32
C ALA A 60 8.93 -6.77 -3.02
N THR A 61 7.82 -6.62 -3.75
CA THR A 61 7.49 -5.40 -4.48
C THR A 61 7.13 -4.27 -3.50
N LEU A 62 6.28 -4.55 -2.50
CA LEU A 62 5.94 -3.60 -1.43
C LEU A 62 7.18 -3.16 -0.66
N LEU A 63 8.09 -4.10 -0.34
CA LEU A 63 9.33 -3.79 0.36
C LEU A 63 10.22 -2.83 -0.46
N THR A 64 10.38 -3.11 -1.75
CA THR A 64 11.14 -2.25 -2.68
C THR A 64 10.54 -0.84 -2.74
N PHE A 65 9.21 -0.74 -2.88
CA PHE A 65 8.52 0.54 -2.92
C PHE A 65 8.59 1.30 -1.60
N THR A 66 8.44 0.61 -0.47
CA THR A 66 8.56 1.20 0.87
C THR A 66 9.94 1.84 1.04
N LEU A 67 11.01 1.14 0.65
CA LEU A 67 12.37 1.65 0.71
C LEU A 67 12.57 2.84 -0.25
N ALA A 68 12.00 2.81 -1.44
CA ALA A 68 12.03 3.94 -2.36
C ALA A 68 11.30 5.17 -1.80
N ILE A 69 10.16 4.99 -1.13
CA ILE A 69 9.43 6.08 -0.45
C ILE A 69 10.28 6.65 0.69
N GLN A 70 10.95 5.80 1.47
CA GLN A 70 11.86 6.25 2.54
C GLN A 70 12.97 7.15 2.01
N ARG A 71 13.60 6.78 0.88
CA ARG A 71 14.60 7.63 0.22
C ARG A 71 14.02 8.96 -0.23
N LYS A 72 12.82 8.96 -0.82
CA LYS A 72 12.12 10.19 -1.23
C LYS A 72 11.85 11.11 -0.03
N ILE A 73 11.47 10.55 1.11
CA ILE A 73 11.29 11.32 2.36
C ILE A 73 12.63 11.93 2.81
N GLY A 74 13.73 11.16 2.77
CA GLY A 74 15.07 11.67 3.05
C GLY A 74 15.53 12.80 2.12
N GLY A 75 15.04 12.81 0.87
CA GLY A 75 15.32 13.86 -0.13
C GLY A 75 14.37 15.07 -0.08
N LEU A 76 13.42 15.13 0.86
CA LEU A 76 12.57 16.31 1.02
C LEU A 76 13.44 17.51 1.46
N PRO A 77 13.21 18.71 0.89
CA PRO A 77 13.99 19.88 1.29
C PRO A 77 13.71 20.20 2.78
N GLY A 78 14.73 20.01 3.62
CA GLY A 78 14.62 20.17 5.07
C GLY A 78 14.48 21.60 5.55
N ASN A 79 14.75 22.59 4.69
CA ASN A 79 14.76 23.99 5.11
C ASN A 79 13.32 24.48 5.36
N ASN A 80 12.98 24.62 6.64
CA ASN A 80 11.78 25.25 7.19
C ASN A 80 10.48 24.42 7.17
N LEU A 81 10.48 23.14 6.76
CA LEU A 81 9.26 22.32 6.83
C LEU A 81 8.77 22.20 8.28
N GLU A 82 9.66 21.82 9.19
CA GLU A 82 9.34 21.65 10.61
C GLU A 82 8.80 22.92 11.25
N SER A 83 9.54 24.04 11.12
CA SER A 83 9.12 25.32 11.70
C SER A 83 7.77 25.77 11.14
N LYS A 84 7.60 25.77 9.81
CA LYS A 84 6.32 26.17 9.18
C LYS A 84 5.17 25.26 9.58
N TRP A 85 5.42 23.96 9.70
CA TRP A 85 4.40 23.00 10.12
C TRP A 85 3.94 23.26 11.56
N LEU A 86 4.89 23.48 12.48
CA LEU A 86 4.58 23.76 13.89
C LEU A 86 3.94 25.15 14.07
N GLU A 87 4.30 26.14 13.26
CA GLU A 87 3.69 27.47 13.24
C GLU A 87 2.28 27.50 12.64
N SER A 88 1.92 26.50 11.82
CA SER A 88 0.59 26.43 11.21
C SER A 88 -0.51 26.12 12.26
N THR A 89 -1.77 26.37 11.92
CA THR A 89 -2.87 26.05 12.82
C THR A 89 -3.23 24.56 12.76
N PRO A 90 -3.85 23.99 13.81
CA PRO A 90 -4.32 22.60 13.77
C PRO A 90 -5.26 22.31 12.59
N SER A 91 -6.10 23.27 12.20
CA SER A 91 -7.02 23.14 11.06
C SER A 91 -6.25 22.97 9.74
N ILE A 92 -5.19 23.76 9.51
CA ILE A 92 -4.33 23.64 8.31
C ILE A 92 -3.66 22.27 8.29
N ARG A 93 -3.04 21.85 9.41
CA ARG A 93 -2.38 20.54 9.50
C ARG A 93 -3.34 19.40 9.21
N LYS A 94 -4.50 19.38 9.87
CA LYS A 94 -5.53 18.33 9.68
C LYS A 94 -6.01 18.28 8.24
N SER A 95 -6.16 19.43 7.57
CA SER A 95 -6.55 19.47 6.16
C SER A 95 -5.51 18.75 5.28
N HIS A 96 -4.22 19.02 5.44
CA HIS A 96 -3.18 18.35 4.66
C HIS A 96 -3.04 16.86 4.99
N VAL A 97 -3.21 16.47 6.26
CA VAL A 97 -3.25 15.05 6.66
C VAL A 97 -4.44 14.34 6.02
N LEU A 98 -5.62 14.98 6.00
CA LEU A 98 -6.82 14.41 5.39
C LEU A 98 -6.64 14.21 3.89
N VAL A 99 -6.06 15.19 3.18
CA VAL A 99 -5.71 15.07 1.75
C VAL A 99 -4.77 13.89 1.52
N ALA A 100 -3.75 13.74 2.36
CA ALA A 100 -2.82 12.62 2.24
C ALA A 100 -3.51 11.26 2.44
N LEU A 101 -4.32 11.13 3.50
CA LEU A 101 -5.07 9.90 3.79
C LEU A 101 -6.05 9.54 2.67
N SER A 102 -6.81 10.53 2.17
CA SER A 102 -7.80 10.30 1.12
C SER A 102 -7.14 9.89 -0.19
N GLU A 103 -6.11 10.61 -0.64
CA GLU A 103 -5.42 10.30 -1.88
C GLU A 103 -4.73 8.93 -1.82
N VAL A 104 -3.92 8.69 -0.78
CA VAL A 104 -3.16 7.44 -0.63
C VAL A 104 -4.09 6.23 -0.52
N CYS A 105 -5.12 6.28 0.31
CA CYS A 105 -6.03 5.17 0.48
C CYS A 105 -7.01 5.03 -0.70
N SER A 106 -7.30 6.09 -1.45
CA SER A 106 -8.07 5.93 -2.68
C SER A 106 -7.27 5.18 -3.73
N ALA A 107 -5.95 5.38 -3.77
CA ALA A 107 -5.11 4.89 -4.84
C ALA A 107 -5.07 3.37 -4.92
N ALA A 108 -4.98 2.60 -3.83
CA ALA A 108 -4.89 1.13 -3.91
C ALA A 108 -5.66 0.41 -2.79
N ARG A 109 -6.31 -0.73 -3.09
CA ARG A 109 -7.16 -1.45 -2.13
C ARG A 109 -6.36 -2.00 -0.95
N ASN A 110 -5.18 -2.57 -1.21
CA ASN A 110 -4.28 -3.05 -0.14
C ASN A 110 -3.85 -1.91 0.79
N ILE A 111 -3.57 -0.71 0.25
CA ILE A 111 -3.20 0.48 1.03
C ILE A 111 -4.40 1.05 1.80
N HIS A 112 -5.58 1.09 1.18
CA HIS A 112 -6.85 1.41 1.84
C HIS A 112 -7.06 0.52 3.07
N ASP A 113 -6.99 -0.79 2.83
CA ASP A 113 -7.24 -1.81 3.85
C ASP A 113 -6.15 -1.81 4.93
N ALA A 114 -4.94 -1.31 4.62
CA ALA A 114 -3.84 -1.19 5.56
C ALA A 114 -4.11 -0.19 6.69
N ARG A 115 -5.11 0.71 6.56
CA ARG A 115 -5.53 1.59 7.68
C ARG A 115 -5.89 0.81 8.93
N ARG A 116 -6.34 -0.44 8.79
CA ARG A 116 -6.63 -1.32 9.92
C ARG A 116 -5.42 -1.57 10.83
N PHE A 117 -4.21 -1.45 10.30
CA PHE A 117 -2.96 -1.69 11.03
C PHE A 117 -2.31 -0.42 11.56
N ALA A 118 -2.82 0.76 11.20
CA ALA A 118 -2.20 2.05 11.50
C ALA A 118 -3.19 3.07 12.09
N GLY A 119 -4.36 2.62 12.54
CA GLY A 119 -5.43 3.49 13.05
C GLY A 119 -5.10 4.20 14.36
N ASP A 120 -4.08 3.75 15.08
CA ASP A 120 -3.56 4.40 16.29
C ASP A 120 -2.63 5.58 15.97
N ILE A 121 -1.89 5.50 14.86
CA ILE A 121 -0.93 6.54 14.44
C ILE A 121 -1.59 7.54 13.50
N LEU A 122 -2.35 7.05 12.52
CA LEU A 122 -2.84 7.83 11.37
C LEU A 122 -4.25 8.39 11.59
N THR A 123 -4.42 9.12 12.69
CA THR A 123 -5.63 9.91 12.97
C THR A 123 -5.38 11.40 12.71
N LEU A 124 -6.42 12.15 12.38
CA LEU A 124 -6.30 13.60 12.16
C LEU A 124 -5.84 14.31 13.43
N ASP A 125 -6.33 13.87 14.59
CA ASP A 125 -5.97 14.47 15.87
C ASP A 125 -4.52 14.21 16.24
N ASN A 126 -4.05 12.96 16.09
CA ASN A 126 -2.68 12.60 16.45
C ASN A 126 -1.65 13.34 15.59
N LEU A 127 -1.89 13.42 14.27
CA LEU A 127 -0.96 14.06 13.34
C LEU A 127 -1.12 15.59 13.27
N GLY A 128 -2.33 16.11 13.50
CA GLY A 128 -2.69 17.49 13.21
C GLY A 128 -2.86 18.41 14.42
N ASN A 129 -3.14 17.92 15.63
CA ASN A 129 -3.41 18.79 16.78
C ASN A 129 -2.16 19.60 17.19
N ASP A 130 -1.15 18.92 17.72
CA ASP A 130 0.12 19.55 18.13
C ASP A 130 1.15 19.58 16.99
N GLY A 131 0.96 18.75 15.96
CA GLY A 131 1.86 18.66 14.81
C GLY A 131 3.22 17.99 15.10
N ARG A 132 3.64 17.87 16.37
CA ARG A 132 4.89 17.21 16.76
C ARG A 132 4.96 15.75 16.32
N VAL A 133 3.88 14.99 16.50
CA VAL A 133 3.84 13.57 16.11
C VAL A 133 4.15 13.39 14.64
N PHE A 134 3.63 14.25 13.77
CA PHE A 134 3.96 14.22 12.35
C PHE A 134 5.46 14.48 12.10
N ILE A 135 6.05 15.45 12.79
CA ILE A 135 7.50 15.75 12.68
C ILE A 135 8.35 14.60 13.23
N ASP A 136 7.95 13.98 14.33
CA ASP A 136 8.65 12.85 14.93
C ASP A 136 8.61 11.64 14.00
N LEU A 137 7.46 11.38 13.35
CA LEU A 137 7.36 10.36 12.30
C LEU A 137 8.27 10.69 11.12
N LEU A 138 8.23 11.93 10.63
CA LEU A 138 9.10 12.36 9.52
C LEU A 138 10.58 12.10 9.86
N LYS A 139 11.04 12.53 11.03
CA LYS A 139 12.42 12.32 11.51
C LYS A 139 12.76 10.85 11.73
N ALA A 140 11.82 10.05 12.22
CA ALA A 140 12.02 8.61 12.42
C ALA A 140 12.17 7.86 11.10
N ILE A 141 11.48 8.31 10.04
CA ILE A 141 11.52 7.69 8.72
C ILE A 141 12.76 8.15 7.92
N MET A 142 13.18 9.40 8.10
CA MET A 142 14.37 9.92 7.42
C MET A 142 15.58 9.03 7.69
N PRO A 143 16.26 8.56 6.64
CA PRO A 143 17.36 7.62 6.81
C PRO A 143 18.53 8.30 7.52
N ARG A 144 19.02 7.66 8.58
CA ARG A 144 20.22 8.11 9.31
C ARG A 144 21.51 7.76 8.57
N THR A 145 21.44 6.73 7.73
CA THR A 145 22.53 6.26 6.88
C THR A 145 22.33 6.77 5.44
N PRO A 146 23.39 6.79 4.62
CA PRO A 146 23.26 7.15 3.21
C PRO A 146 22.16 6.32 2.52
N PRO A 147 21.30 6.93 1.69
CA PRO A 147 20.17 6.26 1.05
C PRO A 147 20.53 4.95 0.33
N GLU A 148 21.76 4.85 -0.19
CA GLU A 148 22.27 3.68 -0.92
C GLU A 148 22.48 2.44 -0.02
N SER A 149 22.57 2.64 1.30
CA SER A 149 22.81 1.58 2.28
C SER A 149 21.55 1.02 2.94
N LEU A 150 20.36 1.57 2.62
CA LEU A 150 19.09 1.15 3.21
C LEU A 150 18.66 -0.22 2.67
N THR A 151 18.76 -1.24 3.51
CA THR A 151 18.35 -2.61 3.19
C THR A 151 17.03 -3.02 3.86
N THR A 152 16.65 -2.33 4.94
CA THR A 152 15.39 -2.57 5.67
C THR A 152 14.69 -1.26 5.99
N PRO A 153 13.34 -1.21 5.86
CA PRO A 153 12.60 -0.02 6.22
C PRO A 153 12.61 0.18 7.73
N THR A 154 12.54 1.43 8.15
CA THR A 154 12.38 1.77 9.57
C THR A 154 10.94 1.52 10.01
N TYR A 155 10.73 0.44 10.78
CA TYR A 155 9.43 0.13 11.36
C TYR A 155 9.10 1.10 12.50
N ILE A 156 7.91 1.71 12.44
CA ILE A 156 7.44 2.64 13.48
C ILE A 156 6.87 1.83 14.66
N PRO A 157 7.39 2.00 15.89
CA PRO A 157 6.93 1.25 17.05
C PRO A 157 5.43 1.41 17.29
N ASN A 158 4.80 0.35 17.79
CA ASN A 158 3.41 0.35 18.24
C ASN A 158 3.24 -0.72 19.32
N PRO A 159 2.98 -0.34 20.58
CA PRO A 159 2.95 -1.30 21.68
C PRO A 159 1.99 -2.48 21.47
N ALA A 160 0.80 -2.25 20.90
CA ALA A 160 -0.18 -3.30 20.68
C ALA A 160 0.25 -4.27 19.57
N TRP A 161 0.80 -3.75 18.48
CA TRP A 161 1.32 -4.51 17.36
C TRP A 161 2.59 -5.27 17.73
N ASP A 162 3.52 -4.61 18.44
CA ASP A 162 4.79 -5.19 18.88
C ASP A 162 4.54 -6.32 19.90
N SER A 163 3.60 -6.12 20.84
CA SER A 163 3.19 -7.17 21.78
C SER A 163 2.54 -8.35 21.06
N PHE A 164 1.69 -8.08 20.07
CA PHE A 164 1.07 -9.12 19.26
C PHE A 164 2.12 -9.91 18.47
N TRP A 165 3.07 -9.22 17.84
CA TRP A 165 4.17 -9.82 17.10
C TRP A 165 5.00 -10.73 18.00
N ALA A 166 5.44 -10.23 19.16
CA ALA A 166 6.21 -11.01 20.13
C ALA A 166 5.44 -12.26 20.61
N SER A 167 4.13 -12.15 20.82
CA SER A 167 3.30 -13.30 21.19
C SER A 167 3.23 -14.36 20.09
N LYS A 168 3.27 -13.94 18.82
CA LYS A 168 3.25 -14.82 17.65
C LYS A 168 4.59 -15.49 17.43
N GLU A 169 5.70 -14.81 17.65
CA GLU A 169 7.05 -15.41 17.59
C GLU A 169 7.25 -16.53 18.61
N GLN A 170 6.62 -16.44 19.78
CA GLN A 170 6.63 -17.49 20.80
C GLN A 170 5.73 -18.69 20.46
N SER A 171 4.89 -18.56 19.43
CA SER A 171 3.96 -19.60 18.98
C SER A 171 4.47 -20.32 17.73
N ASN A 172 4.01 -21.55 17.51
CA ASN A 172 4.29 -22.30 16.28
C ASN A 172 3.46 -21.74 15.12
N MET A 173 3.89 -20.63 14.52
CA MET A 173 3.23 -20.05 13.34
C MET A 173 3.37 -20.95 12.11
N THR A 174 2.27 -21.13 11.40
CA THR A 174 2.28 -21.67 10.04
C THR A 174 3.04 -20.74 9.08
N GLN A 175 3.49 -21.26 7.94
CA GLN A 175 4.15 -20.43 6.93
C GLN A 175 3.25 -19.30 6.41
N MET A 176 1.94 -19.55 6.33
CA MET A 176 0.95 -18.56 5.92
C MET A 176 0.81 -17.43 6.94
N GLU A 177 0.82 -17.76 8.23
CA GLU A 177 0.79 -16.74 9.28
C GLU A 177 2.06 -15.90 9.27
N LYS A 178 3.25 -16.51 9.16
CA LYS A 178 4.51 -15.76 9.03
C LYS A 178 4.48 -14.78 7.86
N TRP A 179 3.98 -15.23 6.71
CA TRP A 179 3.78 -14.38 5.54
C TRP A 179 2.76 -13.27 5.83
N GLY A 180 1.59 -13.60 6.37
CA GLY A 180 0.53 -12.64 6.67
C GLY A 180 0.97 -11.55 7.64
N LEU A 181 1.70 -11.92 8.70
CA LEU A 181 2.31 -10.97 9.63
C LEU A 181 3.30 -10.04 8.90
N SER A 182 4.23 -10.61 8.15
CA SER A 182 5.23 -9.82 7.40
C SER A 182 4.58 -8.87 6.40
N TYR A 183 3.57 -9.36 5.68
CA TYR A 183 2.79 -8.59 4.71
C TYR A 183 2.00 -7.45 5.36
N ALA A 184 1.36 -7.71 6.51
CA ALA A 184 0.67 -6.67 7.27
C ALA A 184 1.64 -5.60 7.80
N GLN A 185 2.81 -6.01 8.30
CA GLN A 185 3.85 -5.10 8.76
C GLN A 185 4.33 -4.18 7.62
N ILE A 186 4.66 -4.73 6.46
CA ILE A 186 5.16 -3.91 5.35
C ILE A 186 4.07 -2.97 4.81
N LEU A 187 2.81 -3.43 4.70
CA LEU A 187 1.69 -2.57 4.31
C LEU A 187 1.46 -1.43 5.30
N ARG A 188 1.51 -1.73 6.60
CA ARG A 188 1.41 -0.73 7.67
C ARG A 188 2.49 0.33 7.50
N THR A 189 3.73 -0.10 7.30
CA THR A 189 4.88 0.79 7.13
C THR A 189 4.77 1.62 5.85
N GLU A 190 4.42 1.01 4.73
CA GLU A 190 4.21 1.69 3.45
C GLU A 190 3.13 2.77 3.56
N LEU A 191 1.99 2.45 4.18
CA LEU A 191 0.91 3.42 4.39
C LEU A 191 1.38 4.61 5.23
N ILE A 192 2.08 4.38 6.34
CA ILE A 192 2.62 5.45 7.18
C ILE A 192 3.57 6.34 6.35
N TYR A 193 4.47 5.73 5.57
CA TYR A 193 5.43 6.47 4.76
C TYR A 193 4.75 7.30 3.68
N LEU A 194 3.76 6.71 2.97
CA LEU A 194 2.97 7.42 1.97
C LEU A 194 2.23 8.60 2.59
N VAL A 195 1.57 8.43 3.74
CA VAL A 195 0.86 9.53 4.41
C VAL A 195 1.82 10.63 4.84
N VAL A 196 3.00 10.28 5.38
CA VAL A 196 4.02 11.28 5.75
C VAL A 196 4.53 12.04 4.52
N LEU A 197 4.86 11.32 3.44
CA LEU A 197 5.32 11.93 2.19
C LEU A 197 4.24 12.83 1.58
N TYR A 198 3.00 12.36 1.47
CA TYR A 198 1.90 13.10 0.84
C TYR A 198 1.48 14.30 1.66
N THR A 199 1.47 14.19 3.00
CA THR A 199 1.22 15.34 3.88
C THR A 199 2.30 16.40 3.68
N SER A 200 3.58 15.99 3.65
CA SER A 200 4.71 16.90 3.40
C SER A 200 4.59 17.60 2.04
N LEU A 201 4.33 16.85 0.97
CA LEU A 201 4.20 17.41 -0.38
C LEU A 201 2.98 18.31 -0.52
N SER A 202 1.83 17.90 0.04
CA SER A 202 0.60 18.69 0.09
C SER A 202 0.84 20.03 0.81
N PHE A 203 1.46 20.00 1.99
CA PHE A 203 1.79 21.19 2.77
C PHE A 203 2.77 22.12 2.06
N LEU A 204 3.74 21.56 1.33
CA LEU A 204 4.71 22.32 0.53
C LEU A 204 4.16 22.80 -0.83
N GLY A 205 2.90 22.51 -1.16
CA GLY A 205 2.32 22.85 -2.47
C GLY A 205 2.99 22.14 -3.64
N LYS A 206 3.60 20.96 -3.40
CA LYS A 206 4.28 20.16 -4.42
C LYS A 206 3.35 19.10 -5.00
N GLU A 207 3.65 18.72 -6.23
CA GLU A 207 3.01 17.58 -6.88
C GLU A 207 3.29 16.30 -6.08
N ARG A 208 2.23 15.51 -5.89
CA ARG A 208 2.30 14.22 -5.20
C ARG A 208 2.50 13.13 -6.25
N PRO A 209 3.42 12.18 -6.03
CA PRO A 209 3.74 11.17 -7.04
C PRO A 209 2.52 10.26 -7.30
N LYS A 210 2.54 9.53 -8.42
CA LYS A 210 1.62 8.39 -8.60
C LYS A 210 2.09 7.21 -7.77
N ILE A 211 1.14 6.44 -7.21
CA ILE A 211 1.42 5.26 -6.39
C ILE A 211 1.79 4.10 -7.31
N PRO A 212 2.95 3.45 -7.09
CA PRO A 212 3.34 2.28 -7.84
C PRO A 212 2.35 1.15 -7.60
N VAL A 213 1.90 0.49 -8.66
CA VAL A 213 1.06 -0.71 -8.56
C VAL A 213 1.60 -1.82 -9.44
N THR A 214 1.32 -3.05 -9.02
CA THR A 214 1.54 -4.23 -9.85
C THR A 214 0.25 -4.58 -10.58
N HIS A 215 0.39 -5.00 -11.83
CA HIS A 215 -0.70 -5.48 -12.67
C HIS A 215 -0.49 -6.96 -13.02
N PRO A 216 -0.60 -7.89 -12.04
CA PRO A 216 -0.41 -9.31 -12.32
C PRO A 216 -1.39 -9.78 -13.41
N ARG A 217 -0.88 -10.53 -14.39
CA ARG A 217 -1.69 -11.01 -15.51
C ARG A 217 -2.72 -12.01 -15.01
N GLY A 218 -4.01 -11.79 -15.27
CA GLY A 218 -5.06 -12.67 -14.73
C GLY A 218 -5.29 -12.51 -13.23
N GLY A 219 -4.54 -11.61 -12.57
CA GLY A 219 -4.88 -11.07 -11.25
C GLY A 219 -5.90 -9.94 -11.31
N GLY A 220 -6.47 -9.66 -12.50
CA GLY A 220 -7.81 -9.12 -12.54
C GLY A 220 -8.66 -10.08 -11.74
N ASP A 221 -9.08 -9.65 -10.56
CA ASP A 221 -9.89 -10.40 -9.60
C ASP A 221 -10.83 -11.34 -10.38
N ALA A 222 -11.27 -12.42 -9.75
CA ALA A 222 -12.52 -13.06 -10.16
C ALA A 222 -13.71 -12.05 -10.33
N SER A 223 -13.53 -10.73 -10.07
CA SER A 223 -14.31 -9.59 -10.60
C SER A 223 -14.42 -9.43 -12.11
N ASN A 224 -13.57 -10.04 -12.97
CA ASN A 224 -13.76 -9.98 -14.43
C ASN A 224 -14.49 -11.21 -14.99
N ASP A 225 -14.81 -12.19 -14.14
CA ASP A 225 -15.70 -13.28 -14.50
C ASP A 225 -17.10 -12.70 -14.81
N PRO A 226 -17.61 -12.88 -16.04
CA PRO A 226 -18.94 -12.40 -16.42
C PRO A 226 -20.04 -12.89 -15.46
N GLN A 227 -19.94 -14.13 -14.96
CA GLN A 227 -20.94 -14.69 -14.03
C GLN A 227 -20.92 -13.96 -12.69
N ARG A 228 -19.73 -13.75 -12.12
CA ARG A 228 -19.58 -13.00 -10.86
C ARG A 228 -20.02 -11.53 -11.02
N LEU A 229 -19.68 -10.88 -12.13
CA LEU A 229 -20.14 -9.51 -12.42
C LEU A 229 -21.66 -9.42 -12.50
N GLN A 230 -22.27 -10.38 -13.18
CA GLN A 230 -23.73 -10.46 -13.28
C GLN A 230 -24.36 -10.71 -11.91
N PHE A 231 -23.82 -11.63 -11.12
CA PHE A 231 -24.26 -11.89 -9.76
C PHE A 231 -24.14 -10.65 -8.86
N GLN A 232 -23.01 -9.94 -8.90
CA GLN A 232 -22.82 -8.70 -8.13
C GLN A 232 -23.82 -7.62 -8.53
N LYS A 233 -24.07 -7.46 -9.83
CA LYS A 233 -25.04 -6.50 -10.36
C LYS A 233 -26.46 -6.84 -9.89
N GLU A 234 -26.84 -8.11 -9.95
CA GLU A 234 -28.17 -8.57 -9.54
C GLU A 234 -28.37 -8.46 -8.03
N ASN A 235 -27.39 -8.90 -7.23
CA ASN A 235 -27.42 -8.78 -5.78
C ASN A 235 -27.56 -7.32 -5.34
N ARG A 236 -26.82 -6.39 -5.97
CA ARG A 236 -26.98 -4.94 -5.70
C ARG A 236 -28.39 -4.43 -6.02
N ARG A 237 -28.96 -4.85 -7.16
CA ARG A 237 -30.34 -4.49 -7.53
C ARG A 237 -31.35 -4.99 -6.50
N GLN A 238 -31.15 -6.20 -5.97
CA GLN A 238 -32.02 -6.78 -4.95
C GLN A 238 -31.88 -6.06 -3.61
N LEU A 239 -30.66 -5.70 -3.20
CA LEU A 239 -30.41 -5.08 -1.90
C LEU A 239 -30.88 -3.62 -1.81
N CYS A 240 -30.66 -2.82 -2.84
CA CYS A 240 -30.90 -1.37 -2.78
C CYS A 240 -31.86 -0.83 -3.85
N GLY A 241 -32.41 -1.71 -4.69
CA GLY A 241 -33.31 -1.36 -5.77
C GLY A 241 -32.59 -0.90 -7.05
N PRO A 242 -33.28 -0.89 -8.21
CA PRO A 242 -32.65 -0.68 -9.51
C PRO A 242 -31.99 0.70 -9.70
N SER A 243 -32.62 1.75 -9.17
CA SER A 243 -32.15 3.13 -9.33
C SER A 243 -30.84 3.36 -8.57
N LEU A 244 -30.84 3.06 -7.27
CA LEU A 244 -29.66 3.21 -6.42
C LEU A 244 -28.54 2.28 -6.85
N ALA A 245 -28.84 1.05 -7.27
CA ALA A 245 -27.82 0.13 -7.81
C ALA A 245 -27.13 0.70 -9.07
N LYS A 246 -27.86 1.41 -9.93
CA LYS A 246 -27.30 2.07 -11.12
C LYS A 246 -26.39 3.24 -10.74
N GLU A 247 -26.79 4.03 -9.75
CA GLU A 247 -25.98 5.14 -9.22
C GLU A 247 -24.68 4.63 -8.60
N VAL A 248 -24.75 3.65 -7.69
CA VAL A 248 -23.56 3.06 -7.07
C VAL A 248 -22.62 2.46 -8.13
N THR A 249 -23.17 1.83 -9.17
CA THR A 249 -22.33 1.31 -10.29
C THR A 249 -21.62 2.43 -11.04
N ARG A 250 -22.28 3.58 -11.23
CA ARG A 250 -21.68 4.75 -11.88
C ARG A 250 -20.56 5.34 -11.02
N GLU A 251 -20.79 5.47 -9.71
CA GLU A 251 -19.79 5.92 -8.74
C GLU A 251 -18.59 4.98 -8.70
N ASP A 252 -18.82 3.66 -8.64
CA ASP A 252 -17.74 2.66 -8.67
C ASP A 252 -16.87 2.78 -9.91
N LYS A 253 -17.48 3.01 -11.08
CA LYS A 253 -16.76 3.21 -12.34
C LYS A 253 -15.98 4.52 -12.35
N ALA A 254 -16.57 5.61 -11.84
CA ALA A 254 -15.88 6.89 -11.73
C ALA A 254 -14.67 6.79 -10.80
N ALA A 255 -14.86 6.19 -9.62
CA ALA A 255 -13.80 5.93 -8.66
C ALA A 255 -12.72 5.00 -9.25
N ALA A 256 -13.10 3.96 -10.02
CA ALA A 256 -12.12 3.11 -10.69
C ALA A 256 -11.25 3.86 -11.70
N LYS A 257 -11.84 4.78 -12.49
CA LYS A 257 -11.09 5.63 -13.42
C LYS A 257 -10.15 6.57 -12.67
N GLU A 258 -10.61 7.18 -11.58
CA GLU A 258 -9.79 8.08 -10.78
C GLU A 258 -8.59 7.34 -10.16
N ARG A 259 -8.83 6.16 -9.60
CA ARG A 259 -7.76 5.28 -9.11
C ARG A 259 -6.74 4.96 -10.19
N GLN A 260 -7.17 4.72 -11.43
CA GLN A 260 -6.26 4.42 -12.53
C GLN A 260 -5.34 5.62 -12.84
N ARG A 261 -5.80 6.86 -12.67
CA ARG A 261 -5.00 8.08 -12.88
C ARG A 261 -3.92 8.28 -11.83
N GLN A 262 -4.18 7.79 -10.61
CA GLN A 262 -3.25 7.90 -9.47
C GLN A 262 -2.22 6.78 -9.40
N ARG A 263 -2.33 5.80 -10.30
CA ARG A 263 -1.48 4.60 -10.36
C ARG A 263 -0.56 4.67 -11.56
N CYS A 264 0.64 4.13 -11.44
CA CYS A 264 1.45 3.81 -12.61
C CYS A 264 2.36 2.61 -12.35
N ALA A 265 2.84 1.98 -13.43
CA ALA A 265 3.91 1.01 -13.35
C ALA A 265 5.25 1.71 -13.10
N TYR A 266 6.18 1.04 -12.43
CA TYR A 266 7.54 1.52 -12.21
C TYR A 266 8.52 0.52 -12.79
N CYS A 267 9.56 1.02 -13.47
CA CYS A 267 10.56 0.12 -14.03
C CYS A 267 11.25 -0.67 -12.92
N THR A 268 11.31 -1.99 -13.08
CA THR A 268 11.93 -2.89 -12.10
C THR A 268 13.41 -2.58 -11.87
N HIS A 269 14.11 -2.03 -12.87
CA HIS A 269 15.53 -1.69 -12.77
C HIS A 269 15.76 -0.29 -12.20
N CYS A 270 15.33 0.76 -12.92
CA CYS A 270 15.70 2.14 -12.59
C CYS A 270 14.62 2.89 -11.76
N SER A 271 13.53 2.22 -11.39
CA SER A 271 12.41 2.81 -10.64
C SER A 271 11.79 4.05 -11.31
N ARG A 272 11.95 4.23 -12.62
CA ARG A 272 11.28 5.30 -13.36
C ARG A 272 9.78 5.02 -13.43
N PRO A 273 8.90 5.99 -13.12
CA PRO A 273 7.46 5.84 -13.29
C PRO A 273 7.06 5.90 -14.78
N GLU A 274 6.09 5.07 -15.14
CA GLU A 274 5.39 5.11 -16.43
C GLU A 274 4.63 6.43 -16.59
N GLN A 275 4.71 7.01 -17.79
CA GLN A 275 4.01 8.24 -18.17
C GLN A 275 2.64 7.91 -18.79
N ASP A 276 1.71 8.87 -18.87
CA ASP A 276 0.31 8.59 -19.25
C ASP A 276 0.14 7.97 -20.65
N ASP A 277 1.00 8.31 -21.59
CA ASP A 277 0.99 7.78 -22.96
C ASP A 277 2.01 6.65 -23.20
N GLU A 278 2.64 6.17 -22.13
CA GLU A 278 3.66 5.14 -22.19
C GLU A 278 3.16 3.81 -21.64
N LYS A 279 3.64 2.70 -22.22
CA LYS A 279 3.42 1.36 -21.68
C LYS A 279 4.73 0.61 -21.57
N PHE A 280 5.08 0.19 -20.36
CA PHE A 280 6.31 -0.55 -20.11
C PHE A 280 6.19 -1.99 -20.64
N PRO A 281 7.15 -2.49 -21.44
CA PRO A 281 7.23 -3.92 -21.74
C PRO A 281 7.44 -4.75 -20.47
N HIS A 282 6.92 -5.98 -20.48
CA HIS A 282 7.05 -6.93 -19.37
C HIS A 282 7.99 -8.09 -19.73
N CYS A 283 8.57 -8.74 -18.71
CA CYS A 283 9.27 -10.01 -18.91
C CYS A 283 8.30 -11.11 -19.39
N GLY A 284 8.42 -11.53 -20.65
CA GLY A 284 7.52 -12.51 -21.26
C GLY A 284 7.41 -13.83 -20.50
N LYS A 285 8.53 -14.37 -19.97
CA LYS A 285 8.50 -15.62 -19.20
C LYS A 285 7.71 -15.48 -17.90
N CYS A 286 7.95 -14.41 -17.14
CA CYS A 286 7.22 -14.14 -15.90
C CYS A 286 5.74 -13.82 -16.15
N TRP A 287 5.46 -13.02 -17.18
CA TRP A 287 4.12 -12.61 -17.56
C TRP A 287 3.25 -13.77 -18.06
N ASN A 288 3.82 -14.64 -18.91
CA ASN A 288 3.09 -15.74 -19.54
C ASN A 288 2.99 -16.99 -18.63
N THR A 289 4.05 -17.32 -17.89
CA THR A 289 4.11 -18.59 -17.14
C THR A 289 3.65 -18.45 -15.69
N LEU A 290 3.96 -17.32 -15.05
CA LEU A 290 3.77 -17.14 -13.60
C LEU A 290 2.80 -16.02 -13.26
N GLN A 291 2.21 -15.37 -14.27
CA GLN A 291 1.30 -14.24 -14.09
C GLN A 291 1.92 -13.07 -13.29
N ARG A 292 3.26 -13.00 -13.24
CA ARG A 292 3.98 -11.98 -12.48
C ARG A 292 4.20 -10.74 -13.33
N ASP A 293 3.94 -9.59 -12.72
CA ASP A 293 4.25 -8.31 -13.32
C ASP A 293 5.70 -7.92 -13.02
N VAL A 294 6.49 -7.80 -14.10
CA VAL A 294 7.89 -7.34 -14.06
C VAL A 294 8.09 -6.39 -15.23
N PRO A 295 7.69 -5.11 -15.05
CA PRO A 295 7.74 -4.11 -16.10
C PRO A 295 9.13 -3.46 -16.19
N TYR A 296 9.52 -3.09 -17.40
CA TYR A 296 10.76 -2.36 -17.69
C TYR A 296 10.46 -1.19 -18.60
N CYS A 297 11.09 -0.03 -18.37
CA CYS A 297 10.90 1.11 -19.27
C CYS A 297 11.56 0.90 -20.65
N SER A 298 12.52 -0.02 -20.75
CA SER A 298 13.22 -0.29 -22.00
C SER A 298 13.86 -1.69 -22.00
N ARG A 299 14.32 -2.14 -23.18
CA ARG A 299 15.03 -3.42 -23.31
C ARG A 299 16.39 -3.37 -22.61
N GLU A 300 17.04 -2.22 -22.60
CA GLU A 300 18.31 -1.97 -21.93
C GLU A 300 18.16 -2.19 -20.42
N CYS A 301 17.13 -1.61 -19.80
CA CYS A 301 16.82 -1.83 -18.38
C CYS A 301 16.52 -3.29 -18.08
N GLN A 302 15.79 -3.98 -18.97
CA GLN A 302 15.55 -5.41 -18.81
C GLN A 302 16.85 -6.23 -18.86
N THR A 303 17.75 -5.93 -19.80
CA THR A 303 19.03 -6.63 -19.92
C THR A 303 19.97 -6.34 -18.75
N ALA A 304 19.99 -5.08 -18.27
CA ALA A 304 20.77 -4.66 -17.12
C ALA A 304 20.33 -5.37 -15.83
N ASP A 305 19.02 -5.51 -15.61
CA ASP A 305 18.46 -6.25 -14.47
C ASP A 305 18.57 -7.78 -14.63
N TYR A 306 18.62 -8.29 -15.86
CA TYR A 306 18.50 -9.73 -16.13
C TYR A 306 19.58 -10.56 -15.43
N LYS A 307 20.86 -10.34 -15.76
CA LYS A 307 21.96 -11.14 -15.21
C LYS A 307 22.17 -10.97 -13.70
N PRO A 308 22.24 -9.75 -13.14
CA PRO A 308 22.57 -9.58 -11.73
C PRO A 308 21.45 -10.03 -10.79
N LEU A 309 20.18 -9.89 -11.19
CA LEU A 309 19.07 -10.04 -10.27
C LEU A 309 17.97 -10.95 -10.82
N HIS A 310 17.35 -10.57 -11.94
CA HIS A 310 16.11 -11.20 -12.40
C HIS A 310 16.27 -12.66 -12.82
N LYS A 311 17.43 -13.06 -13.36
CA LYS A 311 17.71 -14.45 -13.77
C LYS A 311 17.53 -15.44 -12.61
N ALA A 312 17.82 -15.02 -11.37
CA ALA A 312 17.64 -15.86 -10.20
C ALA A 312 16.18 -16.31 -10.03
N ILE A 313 15.22 -15.43 -10.36
CA ILE A 313 13.78 -15.62 -10.11
C ILE A 313 12.94 -15.84 -11.38
N CYS A 314 13.53 -15.65 -12.57
CA CYS A 314 12.81 -15.64 -13.84
C CYS A 314 12.18 -17.01 -14.19
N GLY A 315 10.86 -17.09 -14.11
CA GLY A 315 10.12 -18.32 -14.38
C GLY A 315 10.30 -19.40 -13.32
N LYS A 316 10.62 -19.02 -12.07
CA LYS A 316 10.69 -19.94 -10.92
C LYS A 316 9.68 -19.53 -9.83
N ALA A 317 9.08 -20.48 -9.13
CA ALA A 317 8.32 -20.21 -7.91
C ALA A 317 9.21 -19.51 -6.86
N LEU A 318 8.64 -18.64 -6.03
CA LEU A 318 9.33 -17.92 -4.97
C LEU A 318 8.80 -18.35 -3.61
N ASP A 319 9.69 -18.60 -2.67
CA ASP A 319 9.36 -18.59 -1.24
C ASP A 319 9.60 -17.18 -0.66
N LEU A 320 9.23 -17.01 0.61
CA LEU A 320 9.34 -15.73 1.31
C LEU A 320 10.81 -15.28 1.46
N ASP A 321 11.71 -16.20 1.79
CA ASP A 321 13.13 -15.88 2.02
C ASP A 321 13.82 -15.43 0.73
N THR A 322 13.49 -16.09 -0.39
CA THR A 322 13.95 -15.68 -1.73
C THR A 322 13.37 -14.33 -2.12
N ALA A 323 12.10 -14.06 -1.79
CA ALA A 323 11.46 -12.78 -2.06
C ALA A 323 12.08 -11.61 -1.27
N VAL A 324 12.36 -11.82 0.03
CA VAL A 324 13.09 -10.86 0.87
C VAL A 324 14.46 -10.59 0.27
N SER A 325 15.22 -11.66 -0.01
CA SER A 325 16.56 -11.55 -0.60
C SER A 325 16.56 -10.82 -1.95
N PHE A 326 15.57 -11.09 -2.80
CA PHE A 326 15.40 -10.40 -4.08
C PHE A 326 15.16 -8.91 -3.90
N ALA A 327 14.25 -8.52 -3.00
CA ALA A 327 13.93 -7.12 -2.74
C ALA A 327 15.15 -6.35 -2.22
N MET A 328 15.95 -6.96 -1.34
CA MET A 328 17.16 -6.34 -0.79
C MET A 328 18.26 -6.16 -1.85
N ASN A 329 18.42 -7.12 -2.77
CA ASN A 329 19.44 -7.06 -3.82
C ASN A 329 19.06 -6.17 -5.01
N GLY A 330 17.76 -5.95 -5.26
CA GLY A 330 17.32 -5.04 -6.34
C GLY A 330 17.57 -3.57 -6.05
N ILE A 331 17.88 -3.25 -4.79
CA ILE A 331 18.11 -1.89 -4.31
C ILE A 331 19.57 -1.47 -4.43
N THR A 332 20.51 -2.40 -4.27
CA THR A 332 21.96 -2.10 -4.25
C THR A 332 22.57 -1.94 -5.64
N GLY A 333 21.82 -2.28 -6.70
CA GLY A 333 22.26 -2.21 -8.09
C GLY A 333 21.53 -1.18 -8.97
N ALA A 334 20.72 -0.29 -8.37
CA ALA A 334 19.97 0.76 -9.05
C ALA A 334 20.67 2.11 -8.97
#